data_AF-A0AA40DNM0-F1
#
_entry.id   AF-A0AA40DNM0-F1
#
_cell.length_a   1.000
_cell.length_b   1.000
_cell.length_c   1.000
_cell.angle_alpha   90.00
_cell.angle_beta   90.00
_cell.angle_gamma   90.00
#
_symmetry.space_group_name_H-M   'P 1'
#
loop_
_entity.id
_entity.type
_entity.pdbx_description
1 polymer ?
#
loop_
_entity_poly.entity_id
_entity_poly.type
_entity_poly.pdbx_seq_one_letter_code
_entity_poly.pdbx_strand_id
1 'polypeptide(L)'
;MESLIKLRGPDQFKTRRGRNLFWVTFEHVAVRCIQANEPCPPICWQWLADISPFIGDEDRSALAVYYFLLEASVFIHSVMQARYESPKPADALAAVPQVLERLATVDAVDMPYYLLPRFPTQGYLWNNYRCVRALVYHAVVELLDFASSAVAGEESQHVRAALQGLRSASLEITHDMVQAVLDNLCTDAENDPDTNTHWELNTLCWGDTLKHLWAVSNIAEVSGVGSRQHKQVDRLLARMYRHLGIEGPQEVNLKFKLSSNMDTG
;
A
#
# COMPACT_ATOMS: atom_id res chain seq x y z
N MET A 1 18.62 -14.91 -8.07
CA MET A 1 17.92 -14.09 -9.09
C MET A 1 18.61 -12.73 -9.08
N GLU A 2 19.54 -12.48 -10.00
CA GLU A 2 20.15 -11.15 -10.15
C GLU A 2 19.09 -10.21 -10.74
N SER A 3 18.85 -9.05 -10.13
CA SER A 3 17.77 -8.19 -10.59
C SER A 3 18.10 -7.52 -11.92
N LEU A 4 17.08 -7.31 -12.74
CA LEU A 4 17.16 -6.48 -13.96
C LEU A 4 17.77 -5.09 -13.69
N ILE A 5 17.63 -4.60 -12.46
CA ILE A 5 18.24 -3.35 -11.98
C ILE A 5 19.77 -3.49 -11.91
N LYS A 6 20.30 -4.59 -11.36
CA LYS A 6 21.74 -4.89 -11.37
C LYS A 6 22.31 -5.07 -12.78
N LEU A 7 21.56 -5.75 -13.66
CA LEU A 7 22.00 -6.05 -15.03
C LEU A 7 22.21 -4.80 -15.91
N ARG A 8 21.55 -3.68 -15.60
CA ARG A 8 21.66 -2.42 -16.37
C ARG A 8 22.58 -1.38 -15.71
N GLY A 9 23.01 -1.62 -14.48
CA GLY A 9 23.92 -0.75 -13.72
C GLY A 9 23.31 0.61 -13.31
N PRO A 10 24.03 1.39 -12.49
CA PRO A 10 23.54 2.68 -11.98
C PRO A 10 23.40 3.78 -13.06
N ASP A 11 24.12 3.64 -14.18
CA ASP A 11 24.13 4.66 -15.26
C ASP A 11 22.75 4.92 -15.87
N GLN A 12 21.84 3.93 -15.82
CA GLN A 12 20.47 4.12 -16.30
C GLN A 12 19.72 5.23 -15.52
N PHE A 13 20.04 5.44 -14.24
CA PHE A 13 19.38 6.41 -13.37
C PHE A 13 19.70 7.87 -13.73
N LYS A 14 20.77 8.10 -14.51
CA LYS A 14 21.08 9.43 -15.07
C LYS A 14 19.98 9.94 -15.98
N THR A 15 19.17 9.04 -16.55
CA THR A 15 18.06 9.40 -17.44
C THR A 15 16.72 9.31 -16.73
N ARG A 16 15.79 10.22 -17.05
CA ARG A 16 14.40 10.16 -16.55
C ARG A 16 13.72 8.83 -16.89
N ARG A 17 13.96 8.30 -18.09
CA ARG A 17 13.42 6.99 -18.51
C ARG A 17 13.90 5.86 -17.61
N GLY A 18 15.18 5.83 -17.26
CA GLY A 18 15.72 4.82 -16.35
C GLY A 18 15.17 4.92 -14.94
N ARG A 19 14.99 6.14 -14.40
CA ARG A 19 14.33 6.35 -13.10
C ARG A 19 12.86 5.89 -13.12
N ASN A 20 12.11 6.22 -14.17
CA ASN A 20 10.72 5.76 -14.29
C ASN A 20 10.62 4.23 -14.32
N LEU A 21 11.51 3.56 -15.06
CA LEU A 21 11.54 2.10 -15.09
C LEU A 21 11.89 1.50 -13.73
N PHE A 22 12.83 2.14 -13.01
CA PHE A 22 13.15 1.75 -11.64
C PHE A 22 11.92 1.79 -10.75
N TRP A 23 11.18 2.91 -10.73
CA TRP A 23 10.01 3.05 -9.86
C TRP A 23 8.95 1.97 -10.14
N VAL A 24 8.63 1.74 -11.41
CA VAL A 24 7.66 0.69 -11.80
C VAL A 24 8.13 -0.70 -11.36
N THR A 25 9.43 -1.01 -11.52
CA THR A 25 9.98 -2.31 -11.15
C THR A 25 10.01 -2.49 -9.63
N PHE A 26 10.49 -1.46 -8.92
CA PHE A 26 10.60 -1.45 -7.47
C PHE A 26 9.22 -1.61 -6.81
N GLU A 27 8.26 -0.82 -7.28
CA GLU A 27 6.87 -0.86 -6.84
C GLU A 27 6.27 -2.24 -6.99
N HIS A 28 6.45 -2.89 -8.14
CA HIS A 28 5.94 -4.24 -8.35
C HIS A 28 6.45 -5.22 -7.30
N VAL A 29 7.74 -5.13 -6.95
CA VAL A 29 8.33 -5.97 -5.89
C VAL A 29 7.75 -5.62 -4.53
N ALA A 30 7.74 -4.34 -4.15
CA ALA A 30 7.28 -3.90 -2.84
C ALA A 30 5.81 -4.26 -2.60
N VAL A 31 4.95 -4.00 -3.59
CA VAL A 31 3.52 -4.34 -3.58
C VAL A 31 3.32 -5.84 -3.39
N ARG A 32 4.03 -6.68 -4.16
CA ARG A 32 3.91 -8.14 -4.05
C ARG A 32 4.31 -8.66 -2.68
N CYS A 33 5.37 -8.12 -2.08
CA CYS A 33 5.80 -8.48 -0.74
C CYS A 33 4.73 -8.11 0.30
N ILE A 34 4.18 -6.89 0.24
CA ILE A 34 3.09 -6.47 1.14
C ILE A 34 1.87 -7.39 1.00
N GLN A 35 1.43 -7.70 -0.23
CA GLN A 35 0.30 -8.60 -0.46
C GLN A 35 0.53 -10.01 0.08
N ALA A 36 1.76 -10.49 0.01
CA ALA A 36 2.14 -11.80 0.52
C ALA A 36 2.37 -11.82 2.04
N ASN A 37 2.25 -10.66 2.73
CA ASN A 37 2.69 -10.48 4.11
C ASN A 37 4.16 -10.89 4.33
N GLU A 38 4.99 -10.70 3.31
CA GLU A 38 6.42 -10.98 3.34
C GLU A 38 7.21 -9.67 3.46
N PRO A 39 8.34 -9.68 4.18
CA PRO A 39 9.22 -8.53 4.18
C PRO A 39 9.81 -8.33 2.78
N CYS A 40 9.93 -7.07 2.35
CA CYS A 40 10.64 -6.80 1.10
C CYS A 40 12.09 -7.33 1.16
N PRO A 41 12.61 -7.94 0.08
CA PRO A 41 13.98 -8.44 0.05
C PRO A 41 14.99 -7.37 0.47
N PRO A 42 16.03 -7.70 1.27
CA PRO A 42 17.01 -6.72 1.75
C PRO A 42 17.68 -5.91 0.63
N ILE A 43 17.78 -6.48 -0.57
CA ILE A 43 18.34 -5.81 -1.74
C ILE A 43 17.53 -4.57 -2.17
N CYS A 44 16.24 -4.48 -1.81
CA CYS A 44 15.42 -3.30 -2.13
C CYS A 44 15.94 -2.04 -1.42
N TRP A 45 16.47 -2.17 -0.20
CA TRP A 45 17.13 -1.07 0.49
C TRP A 45 18.34 -0.55 -0.28
N GLN A 46 19.15 -1.47 -0.80
CA GLN A 46 20.29 -1.13 -1.65
C GLN A 46 19.83 -0.44 -2.92
N TRP A 47 18.75 -0.90 -3.55
CA TRP A 47 18.20 -0.26 -4.76
C TRP A 47 17.78 1.19 -4.51
N LEU A 48 17.13 1.49 -3.39
CA LEU A 48 16.80 2.88 -3.03
C LEU A 48 18.06 3.71 -2.75
N ALA A 49 19.06 3.12 -2.09
CA ALA A 49 20.35 3.78 -1.87
C ALA A 49 21.10 4.07 -3.19
N ASP A 50 21.03 3.14 -4.17
CA ASP A 50 21.69 3.27 -5.46
C ASP A 50 21.05 4.35 -6.34
N ILE A 51 19.72 4.50 -6.29
CA ILE A 51 19.03 5.54 -7.08
C ILE A 51 19.12 6.92 -6.42
N SER A 52 19.20 7.00 -5.09
CA SER A 52 19.17 8.25 -4.30
C SER A 52 20.08 9.38 -4.83
N PRO A 53 21.34 9.13 -5.25
CA PRO A 53 22.22 10.18 -5.80
C PRO A 53 21.74 10.78 -7.14
N PHE A 54 20.83 10.10 -7.83
CA PHE A 54 20.31 10.48 -9.14
C PHE A 54 18.91 11.11 -9.07
N ILE A 55 18.34 11.22 -7.87
CA ILE A 55 17.01 11.77 -7.61
C ILE A 55 17.09 13.31 -7.54
N GLY A 56 16.34 13.96 -8.43
CA GLY A 56 16.08 15.40 -8.37
C GLY A 56 14.94 15.73 -7.39
N ASP A 57 14.67 17.01 -7.19
CA ASP A 57 13.60 17.45 -6.28
C ASP A 57 12.22 16.91 -6.67
N GLU A 58 12.00 16.65 -7.97
CA GLU A 58 10.77 16.08 -8.50
C GLU A 58 10.47 14.64 -8.04
N ASP A 59 11.51 13.87 -7.71
CA ASP A 59 11.42 12.44 -7.40
C ASP A 59 11.57 12.17 -5.89
N ARG A 60 11.82 13.20 -5.06
CA ARG A 60 12.03 13.05 -3.61
C ARG A 60 10.83 12.45 -2.88
N SER A 61 9.62 12.82 -3.27
CA SER A 61 8.40 12.22 -2.70
C SER A 61 8.29 10.74 -3.00
N ALA A 62 8.61 10.33 -4.23
CA ALA A 62 8.60 8.93 -4.59
C ALA A 62 9.58 8.16 -3.71
N LEU A 63 10.82 8.66 -3.57
CA LEU A 63 11.83 8.05 -2.72
C LEU A 63 11.35 7.91 -1.26
N ALA A 64 10.73 8.94 -0.68
CA ALA A 64 10.18 8.89 0.68
C ALA A 64 9.05 7.87 0.83
N VAL A 65 8.08 7.85 -0.11
CA VAL A 65 6.99 6.86 -0.12
C VAL A 65 7.56 5.44 -0.19
N TYR A 66 8.54 5.19 -1.07
CA TYR A 66 9.09 3.85 -1.22
C TYR A 66 9.93 3.39 -0.02
N TYR A 67 10.61 4.30 0.68
CA TYR A 67 11.21 3.98 1.98
C TYR A 67 10.16 3.60 3.02
N PHE A 68 9.07 4.37 3.10
CA PHE A 68 7.95 4.03 3.98
C PHE A 68 7.34 2.66 3.63
N LEU A 69 7.16 2.35 2.36
CA LEU A 69 6.66 1.04 1.90
C LEU A 69 7.57 -0.12 2.36
N LEU A 70 8.90 0.05 2.29
CA LEU A 70 9.83 -0.96 2.79
C LEU A 70 9.68 -1.16 4.30
N GLU A 71 9.71 -0.08 5.09
CA GLU A 71 9.54 -0.15 6.54
C GLU A 71 8.19 -0.78 6.92
N ALA A 72 7.12 -0.34 6.27
CA ALA A 72 5.78 -0.87 6.47
C ALA A 72 5.70 -2.37 6.17
N SER A 73 6.36 -2.85 5.10
CA SER A 73 6.36 -4.29 4.77
C SER A 73 7.00 -5.14 5.89
N VAL A 74 8.13 -4.68 6.44
CA VAL A 74 8.82 -5.38 7.53
C VAL A 74 8.02 -5.27 8.83
N PHE A 75 7.38 -4.12 9.06
CA PHE A 75 6.50 -3.92 10.20
C PHE A 75 5.28 -4.85 10.15
N ILE A 76 4.52 -4.83 9.06
CA ILE A 76 3.34 -5.67 8.85
C ILE A 76 3.73 -7.13 9.06
N HIS A 77 4.81 -7.59 8.42
CA HIS A 77 5.30 -8.95 8.61
C HIS A 77 5.55 -9.27 10.09
N SER A 78 6.24 -8.41 10.83
CA SER A 78 6.50 -8.64 12.27
C SER A 78 5.23 -8.67 13.13
N VAL A 79 4.23 -7.85 12.80
CA VAL A 79 2.93 -7.86 13.48
C VAL A 79 2.17 -9.15 13.17
N MET A 80 2.20 -9.59 11.91
CA MET A 80 1.59 -10.84 11.47
C MET A 80 2.26 -12.05 12.13
N GLN A 81 3.58 -12.04 12.32
CA GLN A 81 4.27 -13.08 13.09
C GLN A 81 3.82 -13.08 14.56
N ALA A 82 3.80 -11.91 15.21
CA ALA A 82 3.28 -11.78 16.59
C ALA A 82 1.80 -12.17 16.73
N ARG A 83 1.03 -12.09 15.64
CA ARG A 83 -0.39 -12.45 15.61
C ARG A 83 -0.65 -13.92 15.33
N TYR A 84 0.00 -14.49 14.32
CA TYR A 84 -0.32 -15.80 13.75
C TYR A 84 0.68 -16.90 14.12
N GLU A 85 1.93 -16.55 14.41
CA GLU A 85 2.95 -17.51 14.86
C GLU A 85 2.98 -17.62 16.39
N SER A 86 2.42 -16.65 17.12
CA SER A 86 2.25 -16.73 18.57
C SER A 86 1.21 -17.79 18.96
N PRO A 87 1.59 -18.84 19.72
CA PRO A 87 0.68 -19.93 20.07
C PRO A 87 -0.37 -19.51 21.12
N LYS A 88 -0.17 -18.39 21.82
CA LYS A 88 -1.06 -17.90 22.87
C LYS A 88 -1.33 -16.40 22.74
N PRO A 89 -2.58 -15.94 22.95
CA PRO A 89 -2.91 -14.52 23.04
C PRO A 89 -2.05 -13.71 24.03
N ALA A 90 -1.55 -14.34 25.09
CA ALA A 90 -0.70 -13.68 26.09
C ALA A 90 0.67 -13.27 25.53
N ASP A 91 1.23 -14.04 24.59
CA ASP A 91 2.50 -13.73 23.94
C ASP A 91 2.33 -12.52 23.01
N ALA A 92 1.21 -12.48 22.27
CA ALA A 92 0.83 -11.33 21.47
C ALA A 92 0.61 -10.06 22.32
N LEU A 93 -0.04 -10.19 23.48
CA LEU A 93 -0.22 -9.09 24.43
C LEU A 93 1.13 -8.54 24.92
N ALA A 94 2.10 -9.39 25.20
CA ALA A 94 3.45 -8.98 25.61
C ALA A 94 4.21 -8.26 24.49
N ALA A 95 3.89 -8.54 23.21
CA ALA A 95 4.49 -7.88 22.05
C ALA A 95 3.91 -6.49 21.76
N VAL A 96 2.69 -6.18 22.25
CA VAL A 96 2.00 -4.91 21.95
C VAL A 96 2.85 -3.66 22.20
N PRO A 97 3.55 -3.49 23.35
CA PRO A 97 4.35 -2.29 23.58
C PRO A 97 5.45 -2.07 22.55
N GLN A 98 6.16 -3.14 22.16
CA GLN A 98 7.23 -3.08 21.15
C GLN A 98 6.67 -2.76 19.77
N VAL A 99 5.50 -3.31 19.43
CA VAL A 99 4.81 -3.02 18.18
C VAL A 99 4.38 -1.54 18.13
N LEU A 100 3.87 -0.98 19.23
CA LEU A 100 3.46 0.43 19.27
C LEU A 100 4.66 1.39 19.19
N GLU A 101 5.78 1.05 19.83
CA GLU A 101 7.02 1.82 19.71
C GLU A 101 7.52 1.84 18.26
N ARG A 102 7.51 0.66 17.60
CA ARG A 102 7.89 0.54 16.20
C ARG A 102 6.87 1.21 15.26
N LEU A 103 5.59 1.21 15.60
CA LEU A 103 4.58 1.94 14.83
C LEU A 103 4.89 3.44 14.83
N ALA A 104 5.32 3.99 15.96
CA ALA A 104 5.70 5.40 16.05
C ALA A 104 6.90 5.73 15.16
N THR A 105 7.87 4.82 14.99
CA THR A 105 9.01 5.05 14.08
C THR A 105 8.60 4.99 12.61
N VAL A 106 7.68 4.08 12.26
CA VAL A 106 7.12 3.97 10.90
C VAL A 106 6.25 5.18 10.56
N ASP A 107 5.46 5.68 11.50
CA ASP A 107 4.56 6.82 11.30
C ASP A 107 5.29 8.19 11.39
N ALA A 108 6.49 8.23 11.97
CA ALA A 108 7.34 9.42 12.02
C ALA A 108 7.97 9.80 10.66
N VAL A 109 7.75 9.01 9.61
CA VAL A 109 8.17 9.36 8.26
C VAL A 109 7.34 10.57 7.79
N ASP A 110 7.89 11.77 8.00
CA ASP A 110 7.29 13.03 7.61
C ASP A 110 7.18 13.11 6.09
N MET A 111 5.99 12.80 5.57
CA MET A 111 5.70 12.93 4.16
C MET A 111 5.51 14.42 3.86
N PRO A 112 6.39 15.06 3.07
CA PRO A 112 6.36 16.51 2.90
C PRO A 112 5.02 16.97 2.32
N TYR A 113 4.20 17.59 3.19
CA TYR A 113 2.83 18.04 2.91
C TYR A 113 2.71 19.10 1.80
N TYR A 114 3.81 19.76 1.41
CA TYR A 114 3.82 20.80 0.38
C TYR A 114 3.79 20.26 -1.07
N LEU A 115 3.62 18.95 -1.24
CA LEU A 115 3.44 18.29 -2.54
C LEU A 115 2.03 17.70 -2.68
N LEU A 116 1.01 18.52 -2.36
CA LEU A 116 -0.37 18.29 -2.80
C LEU A 116 -0.35 17.86 -4.27
N PRO A 117 -1.13 16.84 -4.67
CA PRO A 117 -1.04 16.28 -6.02
C PRO A 117 -1.33 17.37 -7.06
N ARG A 118 -0.26 17.88 -7.69
CA ARG A 118 -0.36 18.79 -8.84
C ARG A 118 -0.45 18.02 -10.15
N PHE A 119 -0.06 16.74 -10.11
CA PHE A 119 -0.01 15.83 -11.25
C PHE A 119 -0.60 14.46 -10.89
N PRO A 120 -1.21 13.74 -11.84
CA PRO A 120 -1.78 12.40 -11.62
C PRO A 120 -0.80 11.41 -10.98
N THR A 121 0.48 11.47 -11.36
CA THR A 121 1.55 10.63 -10.80
C THR A 121 1.81 10.87 -9.31
N GLN A 122 1.53 12.07 -8.79
CA GLN A 122 1.65 12.38 -7.36
C GLN A 122 0.43 11.87 -6.59
N GLY A 123 -0.77 11.96 -7.18
CA GLY A 123 -1.98 11.39 -6.60
C GLY A 123 -1.84 9.88 -6.39
N TYR A 124 -1.21 9.20 -7.36
CA TYR A 124 -0.87 7.80 -7.26
C TYR A 124 0.02 7.44 -6.07
N LEU A 125 1.18 8.09 -5.95
CA LEU A 125 2.11 7.86 -4.84
C LEU A 125 1.44 8.11 -3.48
N TRP A 126 0.55 9.10 -3.41
CA TRP A 126 -0.19 9.43 -2.20
C TRP A 126 -1.22 8.35 -1.84
N ASN A 127 -1.92 7.81 -2.84
CA ASN A 127 -2.88 6.74 -2.62
C ASN A 127 -2.17 5.43 -2.21
N ASN A 128 -0.99 5.14 -2.77
CA ASN A 128 -0.16 4.02 -2.31
C ASN A 128 0.23 4.19 -0.84
N TYR A 129 0.75 5.36 -0.47
CA TYR A 129 1.09 5.67 0.93
C TYR A 129 -0.12 5.45 1.86
N ARG A 130 -1.28 6.01 1.51
CA ARG A 130 -2.51 5.88 2.30
C ARG A 130 -2.96 4.43 2.43
N CYS A 131 -2.89 3.63 1.35
CA CYS A 131 -3.29 2.22 1.39
C CYS A 131 -2.35 1.40 2.28
N VAL A 132 -1.04 1.62 2.17
CA VAL A 132 -0.06 0.94 3.04
C VAL A 132 -0.24 1.36 4.48
N ARG A 133 -0.46 2.64 4.74
CA ARG A 133 -0.75 3.12 6.09
C ARG A 133 -2.03 2.49 6.64
N ALA A 134 -3.10 2.40 5.86
CA ALA A 134 -4.31 1.68 6.24
C ALA A 134 -4.02 0.22 6.59
N LEU A 135 -3.22 -0.48 5.78
CA LEU A 135 -2.79 -1.87 6.06
C LEU A 135 -1.94 -2.00 7.33
N VAL A 136 -1.04 -1.06 7.60
CA VAL A 136 -0.23 -1.02 8.83
C VAL A 136 -1.13 -0.94 10.06
N TYR A 137 -2.08 0.00 10.08
CA TYR A 137 -3.01 0.15 11.20
C TYR A 137 -4.01 -1.00 11.27
N HIS A 138 -4.39 -1.58 10.13
CA HIS A 138 -5.20 -2.78 10.10
C HIS A 138 -4.52 -3.97 10.76
N ALA A 139 -3.24 -4.21 10.44
CA ALA A 139 -2.42 -5.25 11.08
C ALA A 139 -2.35 -5.07 12.61
N VAL A 140 -2.22 -3.82 13.06
CA VAL A 140 -2.24 -3.48 14.49
C VAL A 140 -3.61 -3.81 15.11
N VAL A 141 -4.71 -3.51 14.45
CA VAL A 141 -6.06 -3.90 14.91
C VAL A 141 -6.17 -5.41 15.07
N GLU A 142 -5.69 -6.20 14.11
CA GLU A 142 -5.72 -7.66 14.21
C GLU A 142 -4.93 -8.19 15.42
N LEU A 143 -3.74 -7.61 15.67
CA LEU A 143 -2.94 -7.93 16.84
C LEU A 143 -3.68 -7.57 18.14
N LEU A 144 -4.26 -6.37 18.22
CA LEU A 144 -4.98 -5.90 19.40
C LEU A 144 -6.23 -6.75 19.68
N ASP A 145 -6.96 -7.17 18.65
CA ASP A 145 -8.13 -8.05 18.77
C ASP A 145 -7.74 -9.42 19.33
N PHE A 146 -6.62 -9.97 18.86
CA PHE A 146 -6.10 -11.23 19.39
C PHE A 146 -5.57 -11.09 20.82
N ALA A 147 -4.75 -10.07 21.09
CA ALA A 147 -4.19 -9.80 22.41
C ALA A 147 -5.29 -9.55 23.45
N SER A 148 -6.39 -8.90 23.07
CA SER A 148 -7.54 -8.65 23.95
C SER A 148 -8.19 -9.94 24.46
N SER A 149 -8.08 -11.04 23.71
CA SER A 149 -8.57 -12.36 24.12
C SER A 149 -7.77 -12.98 25.27
N ALA A 150 -6.56 -12.47 25.54
CA ALA A 150 -5.72 -12.90 26.68
C ALA A 150 -6.13 -12.27 28.01
N VAL A 151 -6.91 -11.20 27.97
CA VAL A 151 -7.18 -10.34 29.13
C VAL A 151 -8.38 -10.87 29.92
N ALA A 152 -8.12 -11.64 30.98
CA ALA A 152 -9.13 -12.25 31.85
C ALA A 152 -9.02 -11.76 33.31
N GLY A 153 -10.16 -11.56 33.97
CA GLY A 153 -10.25 -11.13 35.37
C GLY A 153 -10.78 -9.69 35.56
N GLU A 154 -11.20 -9.38 36.80
CA GLU A 154 -11.77 -8.06 37.16
C GLU A 154 -10.70 -6.96 37.26
N GLU A 155 -9.47 -7.29 37.68
CA GLU A 155 -8.34 -6.34 37.75
C GLU A 155 -7.81 -5.91 36.37
N SER A 156 -8.28 -6.55 35.29
CA SER A 156 -7.80 -6.32 33.93
C SER A 156 -8.64 -5.30 33.14
N GLN A 157 -9.59 -4.61 33.78
CA GLN A 157 -10.46 -3.62 33.13
C GLN A 157 -9.66 -2.46 32.51
N HIS A 158 -8.63 -1.97 33.19
CA HIS A 158 -7.79 -0.88 32.68
C HIS A 158 -7.02 -1.27 31.42
N VAL A 159 -6.46 -2.48 31.39
CA VAL A 159 -5.73 -3.00 30.22
C VAL A 159 -6.68 -3.17 29.04
N ARG A 160 -7.87 -3.73 29.28
CA ARG A 160 -8.90 -3.88 28.24
C ARG A 160 -9.35 -2.53 27.68
N ALA A 161 -9.57 -1.55 28.54
CA ALA A 161 -9.94 -0.19 28.12
C ALA A 161 -8.83 0.47 27.28
N ALA A 162 -7.56 0.30 27.67
CA ALA A 162 -6.42 0.81 26.90
C ALA A 162 -6.31 0.17 25.52
N LEU A 163 -6.40 -1.16 25.44
CA LEU A 163 -6.39 -1.90 24.16
C LEU A 163 -7.57 -1.49 23.27
N GLN A 164 -8.76 -1.31 23.85
CA GLN A 164 -9.94 -0.85 23.11
C GLN A 164 -9.77 0.58 22.58
N GLY A 165 -9.14 1.47 23.36
CA GLY A 165 -8.81 2.82 22.93
C GLY A 165 -7.85 2.82 21.73
N LEU A 166 -6.76 2.06 21.82
CA LEU A 166 -5.78 1.90 20.74
C LEU A 166 -6.40 1.30 19.48
N ARG A 167 -7.26 0.29 19.65
CA ARG A 167 -8.01 -0.34 18.56
C ARG A 167 -8.90 0.67 17.86
N SER A 168 -9.63 1.48 18.62
CA SER A 168 -10.56 2.48 18.07
C SER A 168 -9.82 3.57 17.30
N ALA A 169 -8.71 4.08 17.84
CA ALA A 169 -7.85 5.05 17.14
C ALA A 169 -7.25 4.48 15.85
N SER A 170 -6.81 3.21 15.88
CA SER A 170 -6.27 2.54 14.69
C SER A 170 -7.33 2.33 13.60
N LEU A 171 -8.56 2.01 13.98
CA LEU A 171 -9.69 1.91 13.06
C LEU A 171 -10.08 3.27 12.46
N GLU A 172 -10.05 4.35 13.25
CA GLU A 172 -10.30 5.70 12.76
C GLU A 172 -9.29 6.10 11.69
N ILE A 173 -7.99 5.88 11.95
CA ILE A 173 -6.93 6.13 10.96
C ILE A 173 -7.14 5.28 9.70
N THR A 174 -7.47 4.00 9.88
CA THR A 174 -7.76 3.09 8.74
C THR A 174 -8.92 3.64 7.90
N HIS A 175 -10.02 4.04 8.55
CA HIS A 175 -11.20 4.59 7.89
C HIS A 175 -10.90 5.87 7.13
N ASP A 176 -10.17 6.80 7.75
CA ASP A 176 -9.80 8.08 7.15
C ASP A 176 -8.90 7.90 5.94
N MET A 177 -7.90 7.02 6.04
CA MET A 177 -7.01 6.73 4.91
C MET A 177 -7.78 6.10 3.75
N VAL A 178 -8.67 5.15 4.03
CA VAL A 178 -9.52 4.50 3.03
C VAL A 178 -10.46 5.51 2.36
N GLN A 179 -11.13 6.35 3.15
CA GLN A 179 -12.03 7.38 2.63
C GLN A 179 -11.28 8.34 1.72
N ALA A 180 -10.10 8.80 2.15
CA ALA A 180 -9.28 9.72 1.37
C ALA A 180 -8.79 9.11 0.04
N VAL A 181 -8.55 7.80 -0.01
CA VAL A 181 -8.24 7.09 -1.27
C VAL A 181 -9.47 7.05 -2.17
N LEU A 182 -10.64 6.71 -1.64
CA LEU A 182 -11.89 6.65 -2.41
C LEU A 182 -12.30 8.01 -2.97
N ASP A 183 -12.15 9.07 -2.19
CA ASP A 183 -12.47 10.44 -2.61
C ASP A 183 -11.56 10.87 -3.77
N ASN A 184 -10.28 10.54 -3.71
CA ASN A 184 -9.32 10.83 -4.78
C ASN A 184 -9.57 10.03 -6.06
N LEU A 185 -10.03 8.78 -5.95
CA LEU A 185 -10.30 7.91 -7.10
C LEU A 185 -11.61 8.23 -7.81
N CYS A 186 -12.63 8.70 -7.08
CA CYS A 186 -13.95 9.03 -7.66
C CYS A 186 -13.93 10.32 -8.49
N THR A 187 -13.06 11.29 -8.19
CA THR A 187 -12.94 12.55 -8.95
C THR A 187 -12.46 12.36 -10.39
N ASP A 188 -11.66 11.33 -10.66
CA ASP A 188 -11.08 11.06 -11.99
C ASP A 188 -12.02 10.23 -12.89
N ALA A 189 -13.04 9.57 -12.33
CA ALA A 189 -13.90 8.64 -13.06
C ALA A 189 -15.32 9.19 -13.35
N GLU A 190 -15.80 10.19 -12.60
CA GLU A 190 -17.20 10.66 -12.70
C GLU A 190 -17.39 11.94 -13.52
N ASN A 191 -16.31 12.66 -13.85
CA ASN A 191 -16.40 13.90 -14.63
C ASN A 191 -16.17 13.67 -16.12
N ASP A 192 -17.28 13.71 -16.88
CA ASP A 192 -17.40 13.93 -18.33
C ASP A 192 -17.73 12.68 -19.21
N PRO A 193 -19.03 12.44 -19.47
CA PRO A 193 -19.49 11.43 -20.42
C PRO A 193 -19.35 11.85 -21.91
N ASP A 194 -19.03 13.10 -22.24
CA ASP A 194 -19.33 13.67 -23.57
C ASP A 194 -18.13 14.23 -24.36
N THR A 195 -16.89 14.14 -23.86
CA THR A 195 -15.71 14.59 -24.63
C THR A 195 -14.85 13.43 -25.12
N ASN A 196 -15.16 12.97 -26.33
CA ASN A 196 -14.32 12.08 -27.16
C ASN A 196 -12.90 12.62 -27.43
N THR A 197 -12.56 13.84 -26.99
CA THR A 197 -11.24 14.47 -27.06
C THR A 197 -10.33 14.16 -25.87
N HIS A 198 -10.86 13.59 -24.77
CA HIS A 198 -10.08 13.25 -23.58
C HIS A 198 -9.58 11.80 -23.55
N TRP A 199 -9.81 11.00 -24.59
CA TRP A 199 -9.48 9.56 -24.59
C TRP A 199 -7.98 9.25 -24.38
N GLU A 200 -7.06 10.08 -24.89
CA GLU A 200 -5.61 9.90 -24.67
C GLU A 200 -5.17 10.26 -23.24
N LEU A 201 -5.80 11.29 -22.63
CA LEU A 201 -5.66 11.62 -21.21
C LEU A 201 -6.32 10.55 -20.31
N ASN A 202 -7.44 9.98 -20.76
CA ASN A 202 -8.12 8.87 -20.10
C ASN A 202 -7.29 7.58 -20.12
N THR A 203 -6.49 7.33 -21.16
CA THR A 203 -5.63 6.12 -21.21
C THR A 203 -4.50 6.20 -20.17
N LEU A 204 -4.00 7.42 -19.88
CA LEU A 204 -3.12 7.68 -18.73
C LEU A 204 -3.88 7.55 -17.40
N CYS A 205 -5.13 8.02 -17.32
CA CYS A 205 -5.99 7.76 -16.16
C CYS A 205 -6.20 6.27 -15.92
N TRP A 206 -6.39 5.42 -16.94
CA TRP A 206 -6.52 3.97 -16.79
C TRP A 206 -5.21 3.27 -16.46
N GLY A 207 -4.09 3.77 -17.01
CA GLY A 207 -2.74 3.34 -16.60
C GLY A 207 -2.48 3.66 -15.13
N ASP A 208 -2.87 4.84 -14.66
CA ASP A 208 -2.79 5.21 -13.25
C ASP A 208 -3.83 4.44 -12.41
N THR A 209 -5.05 4.20 -12.92
CA THR A 209 -6.09 3.42 -12.23
C THR A 209 -5.67 1.96 -12.08
N LEU A 210 -5.00 1.38 -13.07
CA LEU A 210 -4.35 0.05 -12.98
C LEU A 210 -3.32 0.01 -11.86
N LYS A 211 -2.53 1.07 -11.69
CA LYS A 211 -1.58 1.16 -10.57
C LYS A 211 -2.30 1.25 -9.22
N HIS A 212 -3.48 1.87 -9.18
CA HIS A 212 -4.35 1.90 -8.00
C HIS A 212 -5.14 0.61 -7.77
N LEU A 213 -5.19 -0.34 -8.73
CA LEU A 213 -5.97 -1.57 -8.59
C LEU A 213 -5.56 -2.38 -7.36
N TRP A 214 -4.25 -2.43 -7.08
CA TRP A 214 -3.74 -3.06 -5.85
C TRP A 214 -4.26 -2.33 -4.61
N ALA A 215 -4.05 -1.01 -4.53
CA ALA A 215 -4.51 -0.16 -3.45
C ALA A 215 -6.01 -0.39 -3.15
N VAL A 216 -6.85 -0.33 -4.18
CA VAL A 216 -8.31 -0.56 -4.09
C VAL A 216 -8.64 -1.99 -3.68
N SER A 217 -7.91 -2.99 -4.19
CA SER A 217 -8.13 -4.40 -3.81
C SER A 217 -7.81 -4.65 -2.34
N ASN A 218 -6.74 -4.06 -1.80
CA ASN A 218 -6.46 -4.19 -0.36
C ASN A 218 -7.55 -3.54 0.48
N ILE A 219 -8.05 -2.37 0.08
CA ILE A 219 -9.16 -1.71 0.79
C ILE A 219 -10.38 -2.64 0.83
N ALA A 220 -10.65 -3.39 -0.24
CA ALA A 220 -11.74 -4.37 -0.27
C ALA A 220 -11.59 -5.48 0.77
N GLU A 221 -10.35 -5.81 1.13
CA GLU A 221 -10.00 -6.92 2.02
C GLU A 221 -9.79 -6.50 3.49
N VAL A 222 -9.57 -5.20 3.76
CA VAL A 222 -9.35 -4.67 5.11
C VAL A 222 -10.61 -4.76 5.97
N SER A 223 -10.55 -5.54 7.06
CA SER A 223 -11.65 -5.61 8.01
C SER A 223 -11.68 -4.37 8.90
N GLY A 224 -12.84 -3.68 8.94
CA GLY A 224 -12.98 -2.35 9.56
C GLY A 224 -13.42 -1.26 8.58
N VAL A 225 -13.40 -1.54 7.28
CA VAL A 225 -14.00 -0.70 6.25
C VAL A 225 -15.53 -0.76 6.35
N GLY A 226 -16.19 0.39 6.26
CA GLY A 226 -17.65 0.47 6.37
C GLY A 226 -18.36 -0.15 5.17
N SER A 227 -19.59 -0.66 5.35
CA SER A 227 -20.37 -1.27 4.26
C SER A 227 -20.59 -0.35 3.05
N ARG A 228 -20.64 0.97 3.28
CA ARG A 228 -20.70 1.98 2.21
C ARG A 228 -19.40 2.04 1.40
N GLN A 229 -18.26 2.03 2.07
CA GLN A 229 -16.93 2.07 1.43
C GLN A 229 -16.67 0.78 0.65
N HIS A 230 -16.99 -0.40 1.21
CA HIS A 230 -16.94 -1.66 0.46
C HIS A 230 -17.77 -1.60 -0.82
N LYS A 231 -19.02 -1.11 -0.75
CA LYS A 231 -19.86 -0.94 -1.96
C LYS A 231 -19.25 0.02 -2.98
N GLN A 232 -18.55 1.08 -2.54
CA GLN A 232 -17.86 2.00 -3.43
C GLN A 232 -16.65 1.34 -4.09
N VAL A 233 -15.84 0.62 -3.32
CA VAL A 233 -14.72 -0.20 -3.79
C VAL A 233 -15.19 -1.24 -4.82
N ASP A 234 -16.22 -2.01 -4.51
CA ASP A 234 -16.78 -3.04 -5.40
C ASP A 234 -17.26 -2.44 -6.72
N ARG A 235 -17.95 -1.30 -6.66
CA ARG A 235 -18.39 -0.57 -7.87
C ARG A 235 -17.21 -0.10 -8.70
N LEU A 236 -16.18 0.44 -8.05
CA LEU A 236 -14.97 0.91 -8.71
C LEU A 236 -14.23 -0.25 -9.38
N LEU A 237 -13.99 -1.35 -8.66
CA LEU A 237 -13.37 -2.57 -9.19
C LEU A 237 -14.18 -3.13 -10.36
N ALA A 238 -15.51 -3.25 -10.24
CA ALA A 238 -16.36 -3.73 -11.32
C ALA A 238 -16.34 -2.81 -12.55
N ARG A 239 -16.19 -1.50 -12.38
CA ARG A 239 -16.01 -0.56 -13.49
C ARG A 239 -14.64 -0.72 -14.15
N MET A 240 -13.58 -0.84 -13.34
CA MET A 240 -12.22 -1.08 -13.83
C MET A 240 -12.11 -2.38 -14.60
N TYR A 241 -12.64 -3.47 -14.05
CA TYR A 241 -12.65 -4.79 -14.69
C TYR A 241 -13.36 -4.75 -16.05
N ARG A 242 -14.55 -4.14 -16.13
CA ARG A 242 -15.25 -3.94 -17.41
C ARG A 242 -14.42 -3.14 -18.41
N HIS A 243 -13.77 -2.06 -17.97
CA HIS A 243 -13.00 -1.21 -18.86
C HIS A 243 -11.73 -1.91 -19.39
N LEU A 244 -11.08 -2.70 -18.53
CA LEU A 244 -9.87 -3.44 -18.86
C LEU A 244 -10.16 -4.79 -19.56
N GLY A 245 -11.44 -5.11 -19.79
CA GLY A 245 -11.88 -6.40 -20.31
C GLY A 245 -11.43 -7.58 -19.42
N ILE A 246 -11.32 -7.36 -18.12
CA ILE A 246 -10.98 -8.36 -17.10
C ILE A 246 -12.30 -8.88 -16.53
N GLU A 247 -12.50 -10.20 -16.52
CA GLU A 247 -13.77 -10.80 -16.09
C GLU A 247 -13.88 -10.95 -14.56
N GLY A 248 -12.79 -10.74 -13.82
CA GLY A 248 -12.81 -10.69 -12.36
C GLY A 248 -11.43 -10.58 -11.69
N PRO A 249 -11.36 -10.54 -10.35
CA PRO A 249 -10.12 -10.38 -9.59
C PRO A 249 -9.06 -11.44 -9.89
N GLN A 250 -9.49 -12.66 -10.19
CA GLN A 250 -8.61 -13.80 -10.50
C GLN A 250 -7.88 -13.64 -11.84
N GLU A 251 -8.49 -12.95 -12.81
CA GLU A 251 -7.86 -12.68 -14.11
C GLU A 251 -6.81 -11.57 -14.05
N VAL A 252 -6.82 -10.69 -13.04
CA VAL A 252 -5.78 -9.65 -12.87
C VAL A 252 -4.40 -10.29 -12.64
N ASN A 253 -4.35 -11.35 -11.83
CA ASN A 253 -3.12 -12.11 -11.59
C ASN A 253 -2.69 -12.97 -12.80
N LEU A 254 -3.64 -13.37 -13.66
CA LEU A 254 -3.38 -14.19 -14.86
C LEU A 254 -2.99 -13.34 -16.08
N LYS A 255 -3.60 -12.18 -16.31
CA LYS A 255 -3.24 -11.28 -17.42
C LYS A 255 -1.89 -10.60 -17.23
N PHE A 256 -1.48 -10.30 -15.99
CA PHE A 256 -0.10 -9.87 -15.70
C PHE A 256 0.95 -10.98 -15.94
N LYS A 257 0.57 -12.26 -15.92
CA LYS A 257 1.43 -13.39 -16.31
C LYS A 257 1.47 -13.63 -17.82
N LEU A 258 0.48 -13.14 -18.58
CA LEU A 258 0.39 -13.33 -20.02
C LEU A 258 1.02 -12.16 -20.80
N SER A 259 0.99 -10.94 -20.28
CA SER A 259 1.68 -9.79 -20.88
C SER A 259 3.20 -9.80 -20.72
N SER A 260 3.75 -10.61 -19.81
CA SER A 260 5.21 -10.86 -19.70
C SER A 260 5.73 -11.98 -20.58
N ASN A 261 4.84 -12.73 -21.25
CA ASN A 261 5.17 -13.87 -22.11
C ASN A 261 4.96 -13.58 -23.61
N MET A 262 4.67 -12.32 -23.99
CA MET A 262 4.46 -11.95 -25.40
C MET A 262 5.65 -11.23 -26.07
N ASP A 263 6.80 -11.10 -25.39
CA ASP A 263 8.04 -10.54 -25.97
C ASP A 263 9.20 -11.57 -26.08
N THR A 264 8.88 -12.87 -26.16
CA THR A 264 9.86 -13.93 -26.48
C THR A 264 9.49 -14.75 -27.72
N GLY A 265 8.76 -14.14 -28.65
CA GLY A 265 8.57 -14.64 -30.01
C GLY A 265 9.51 -13.95 -30.98
#